data_AF-A0A444H3N0-F1
#
_entry.id   AF-A0A444H3N0-F1
#
_cell.length_a   1.000
_cell.length_b   1.000
_cell.length_c   1.000
_cell.angle_alpha   90.00
_cell.angle_beta   90.00
_cell.angle_gamma   90.00
#
_symmetry.space_group_name_H-M   'P 1'
#
loop_
_entity.id
_entity.type
_entity.pdbx_description
1 polymer ?
#
loop_
_entity_poly.entity_id
_entity_poly.type
_entity_poly.pdbx_seq_one_letter_code
_entity_poly.pdbx_strand_id
1 'polypeptide(L)'
;MSQWEKVLGPDFMHVHHFCTAQAFMRRSLDPRKNAMDKRYDVQVAKNNLEYVFSHLENPGYVLLPEINMLMGKVYERLDEPLLAVRYYGRAIELKPDFTQGYAVFSDYYKHQGNMVKARELLEQGIAKNPDSIILKRRIERLETQESP
;
A
#
# COMPACT_ATOMS: atom_id res chain seq x y z
N MET A 1 6.44 -10.08 28.99
CA MET A 1 5.81 -9.51 27.78
C MET A 1 5.75 -8.00 27.87
N SER A 2 6.27 -7.31 26.85
CA SER A 2 6.18 -5.85 26.79
C SER A 2 4.73 -5.39 26.52
N GLN A 3 4.41 -4.11 26.75
CA GLN A 3 3.10 -3.56 26.37
C GLN A 3 2.86 -3.64 24.86
N TRP A 4 3.92 -3.50 24.05
CA TRP A 4 3.86 -3.59 22.59
C TRP A 4 3.58 -5.01 22.10
N GLU A 5 4.18 -6.01 22.73
CA GLU A 5 3.94 -7.42 22.43
C GLU A 5 2.49 -7.82 22.65
N LYS A 6 1.81 -7.23 23.65
CA LYS A 6 0.37 -7.47 23.88
C LYS A 6 -0.52 -6.92 22.77
N VAL A 7 -0.13 -5.81 22.15
CA VAL A 7 -0.95 -5.10 21.15
C VAL A 7 -0.63 -5.58 19.73
N LEU A 8 0.65 -5.79 19.44
CA LEU A 8 1.16 -6.10 18.11
C LEU A 8 1.56 -7.56 17.94
N GLY A 9 1.63 -8.35 19.02
CA GLY A 9 2.14 -9.72 18.98
C GLY A 9 3.66 -9.81 19.07
N PRO A 10 4.23 -11.02 19.13
CA PRO A 10 5.67 -11.26 19.32
C PRO A 10 6.54 -10.65 18.20
N ASP A 11 6.01 -10.57 16.99
CA ASP A 11 6.72 -10.05 15.80
C ASP A 11 6.91 -8.51 15.82
N PHE A 12 6.44 -7.81 16.86
CA PHE A 12 6.53 -6.35 16.96
C PHE A 12 7.96 -5.81 16.88
N MET A 13 8.96 -6.62 17.24
CA MET A 13 10.37 -6.22 17.18
C MET A 13 10.82 -5.86 15.76
N HIS A 14 10.17 -6.42 14.72
CA HIS A 14 10.49 -6.14 13.33
C HIS A 14 9.83 -4.86 12.78
N VAL A 15 8.93 -4.22 13.55
CA VAL A 15 8.20 -3.01 13.12
C VAL A 15 9.13 -1.85 12.80
N HIS A 16 10.30 -1.76 13.43
CA HIS A 16 11.25 -0.69 13.14
C HIS A 16 11.74 -0.71 11.69
N HIS A 17 11.80 -1.89 11.04
CA HIS A 17 12.08 -1.99 9.60
C HIS A 17 10.90 -1.48 8.77
N PHE A 18 9.66 -1.77 9.16
CA PHE A 18 8.48 -1.18 8.51
C PHE A 18 8.47 0.35 8.63
N CYS A 19 8.76 0.90 9.81
CA CYS A 19 8.90 2.34 10.02
C CYS A 19 10.02 2.94 9.15
N THR A 20 11.16 2.25 9.06
CA THR A 20 12.28 2.64 8.16
C THR A 20 11.82 2.67 6.72
N ALA A 21 11.13 1.63 6.25
CA ALA A 21 10.61 1.58 4.89
C ALA A 21 9.66 2.74 4.58
N GLN A 22 8.77 3.09 5.51
CA GLN A 22 7.88 4.25 5.37
C GLN A 22 8.65 5.57 5.25
N ALA A 23 9.68 5.76 6.08
CA ALA A 23 10.50 6.97 6.06
C ALA A 23 11.25 7.13 4.73
N PHE A 24 11.85 6.04 4.23
CA PHE A 24 12.55 6.04 2.95
C PHE A 24 11.59 6.19 1.76
N MET A 25 10.41 5.56 1.79
CA MET A 25 9.39 5.80 0.77
C MET A 25 8.97 7.27 0.72
N ARG A 26 8.76 7.91 1.88
CA ARG A 26 8.48 9.36 1.93
C ARG A 26 9.62 10.18 1.33
N ARG A 27 10.87 9.80 1.62
CA ARG A 27 12.06 10.49 1.09
C ARG A 27 12.20 10.35 -0.43
N SER A 28 11.79 9.20 -0.99
CA SER A 28 11.77 8.98 -2.44
C SER A 28 10.79 9.90 -3.21
N LEU A 29 9.87 10.56 -2.50
CA LEU A 29 8.90 11.52 -3.04
C LEU A 29 9.41 12.96 -3.00
N ASP A 30 10.59 13.22 -2.41
CA ASP A 30 11.14 14.58 -2.35
C ASP A 30 11.41 15.10 -3.78
N PRO A 31 10.74 16.17 -4.23
CA PRO A 31 10.91 16.68 -5.59
C PRO A 31 12.32 17.17 -5.87
N ARG A 32 13.10 17.53 -4.83
CA ARG A 32 14.47 18.05 -4.94
C ARG A 32 15.50 16.96 -5.26
N LYS A 33 15.16 15.69 -5.07
CA LYS A 33 16.08 14.56 -5.34
C LYS A 33 16.11 14.18 -6.83
N ASN A 34 17.30 13.81 -7.29
CA ASN A 34 17.48 13.21 -8.63
C ASN A 34 16.92 11.77 -8.68
N ALA A 35 16.84 11.20 -9.88
CA ALA A 35 16.28 9.87 -10.09
C ALA A 35 17.07 8.76 -9.38
N MET A 36 18.40 8.86 -9.30
CA MET A 36 19.24 7.85 -8.64
C MET A 36 19.00 7.83 -7.13
N ASP A 37 18.96 8.98 -6.48
CA ASP A 37 18.70 9.09 -5.04
C ASP A 37 17.29 8.60 -4.67
N LYS A 38 16.31 8.89 -5.53
CA LYS A 38 14.94 8.37 -5.38
C LYS A 38 14.93 6.85 -5.51
N ARG A 39 15.63 6.28 -6.49
CA ARG A 39 15.72 4.82 -6.68
C ARG A 39 16.43 4.15 -5.51
N TYR A 40 17.51 4.75 -4.99
CA TYR A 40 18.18 4.28 -3.78
C TYR A 40 17.21 4.22 -2.59
N ASP A 41 16.42 5.27 -2.38
CA ASP A 41 15.44 5.31 -1.30
C ASP A 41 14.38 4.20 -1.42
N VAL A 42 13.87 3.98 -2.63
CA VAL A 42 12.90 2.90 -2.90
C VAL A 42 13.53 1.52 -2.65
N GLN A 43 14.80 1.32 -3.04
CA GLN A 43 15.51 0.07 -2.79
C GLN A 43 15.73 -0.20 -1.30
N VAL A 44 16.07 0.83 -0.52
CA VAL A 44 16.19 0.67 0.95
C VAL A 44 14.84 0.32 1.56
N ALA A 45 13.75 0.94 1.10
CA ALA A 45 12.41 0.58 1.56
C ALA A 45 12.06 -0.87 1.23
N LYS A 46 12.34 -1.32 0.00
CA LYS A 46 12.16 -2.72 -0.42
C LYS A 46 12.88 -3.68 0.52
N ASN A 47 14.18 -3.47 0.73
CA ASN A 47 15.00 -4.37 1.55
C ASN A 47 14.49 -4.46 2.99
N ASN A 48 14.01 -3.35 3.56
CA ASN A 48 13.45 -3.34 4.91
C ASN A 48 12.11 -4.09 4.97
N LEU A 49 11.25 -3.97 3.96
CA LEU A 49 10.00 -4.73 3.91
C LEU A 49 10.26 -6.23 3.69
N GLU A 50 11.22 -6.59 2.86
CA GLU A 50 11.66 -7.98 2.66
C GLU A 50 12.21 -8.58 3.96
N TYR A 51 12.98 -7.80 4.73
CA TYR A 51 13.41 -8.22 6.06
C TYR A 51 12.20 -8.51 6.96
N VAL A 52 11.19 -7.63 6.98
CA VAL A 52 9.97 -7.90 7.78
C VAL A 52 9.35 -9.22 7.34
N PHE A 53 9.08 -9.39 6.04
CA PHE A 53 8.49 -10.63 5.53
C PHE A 53 9.30 -11.89 5.85
N SER A 54 10.63 -11.83 5.88
CA SER A 54 11.47 -12.99 6.19
C SER A 54 11.57 -13.33 7.68
N HIS A 55 11.10 -12.44 8.56
CA HIS A 55 11.19 -12.61 10.02
C HIS A 55 9.81 -12.67 10.70
N LEU A 56 8.71 -12.44 9.98
CA LEU A 56 7.37 -12.68 10.51
C LEU A 56 7.15 -14.18 10.70
N GLU A 57 6.91 -14.59 11.95
CA GLU A 57 6.48 -15.95 12.26
C GLU A 57 4.96 -16.07 12.16
N ASN A 58 4.22 -14.99 12.38
CA ASN A 58 2.77 -14.96 12.33
C ASN A 58 2.25 -14.54 10.94
N PRO A 59 1.63 -15.45 10.15
CA PRO A 59 1.05 -15.11 8.85
C PRO A 59 -0.21 -14.21 8.95
N GLY A 60 -0.75 -14.01 10.16
CA GLY A 60 -1.85 -13.10 10.48
C GLY A 60 -1.40 -11.84 11.23
N TYR A 61 -0.12 -11.45 11.11
CA TYR A 61 0.40 -10.25 11.75
C TYR A 61 -0.41 -9.00 11.40
N VAL A 62 -0.78 -8.21 12.42
CA VAL A 62 -1.83 -7.18 12.33
C VAL A 62 -1.54 -6.06 11.32
N LEU A 63 -0.25 -5.77 11.05
CA LEU A 63 0.16 -4.74 10.09
C LEU A 63 0.42 -5.28 8.67
N LEU A 64 0.16 -6.56 8.40
CA LEU A 64 0.36 -7.13 7.07
C LEU A 64 -0.42 -6.40 5.97
N PRO A 65 -1.66 -5.92 6.15
CA PRO A 65 -2.34 -5.11 5.14
C PRO A 65 -1.54 -3.86 4.75
N GLU A 66 -1.04 -3.11 5.74
CA GLU A 66 -0.26 -1.89 5.53
C GLU A 66 1.13 -2.17 4.94
N ILE A 67 1.79 -3.26 5.38
CA ILE A 67 3.07 -3.73 4.85
C ILE A 67 2.91 -4.12 3.37
N ASN A 68 1.89 -4.91 3.03
CA ASN A 68 1.60 -5.30 1.64
C ASN A 68 1.25 -4.09 0.78
N MET A 69 0.44 -3.15 1.29
CA MET A 69 0.14 -1.91 0.58
C MET A 69 1.42 -1.08 0.31
N LEU A 70 2.34 -0.97 1.28
CA LEU A 70 3.60 -0.27 1.07
C LEU A 70 4.52 -1.00 0.08
N MET A 71 4.53 -2.33 0.11
CA MET A 71 5.27 -3.15 -0.85
C MET A 71 4.72 -2.96 -2.28
N GLY A 72 3.40 -2.84 -2.44
CA GLY A 72 2.78 -2.46 -3.72
C GLY A 72 3.30 -1.12 -4.24
N LYS A 73 3.37 -0.10 -3.37
CA LYS A 73 3.95 1.22 -3.72
C LYS A 73 5.43 1.14 -4.08
N VAL A 74 6.19 0.30 -3.39
CA VAL A 74 7.61 0.07 -3.71
C VAL A 74 7.74 -0.46 -5.13
N TYR A 75 7.01 -1.52 -5.48
CA TYR A 75 7.08 -2.11 -6.81
C TYR A 75 6.49 -1.22 -7.90
N GLU A 76 5.46 -0.42 -7.61
CA GLU A 76 5.01 0.64 -8.53
C GLU A 76 6.13 1.63 -8.86
N ARG A 77 6.91 2.06 -7.85
CA ARG A 77 8.03 2.99 -8.03
C ARG A 77 9.26 2.37 -8.69
N LEU A 78 9.35 1.04 -8.68
CA LEU A 78 10.39 0.27 -9.37
C LEU A 78 9.99 -0.12 -10.79
N ASP A 79 8.79 0.26 -11.25
CA ASP A 79 8.24 -0.11 -12.55
C ASP A 79 8.06 -1.63 -12.73
N GLU A 80 7.63 -2.29 -11.65
CA GLU A 80 7.38 -3.75 -11.57
C GLU A 80 5.86 -4.02 -11.40
N PRO A 81 5.06 -3.87 -12.47
CA PRO A 81 3.59 -3.79 -12.37
C PRO A 81 2.94 -5.07 -11.84
N LEU A 82 3.46 -6.25 -12.20
CA LEU A 82 2.91 -7.53 -11.73
C LEU A 82 3.06 -7.67 -10.21
N LEU A 83 4.19 -7.24 -9.66
CA LEU A 83 4.43 -7.26 -8.23
C LEU A 83 3.62 -6.19 -7.51
N ALA A 84 3.49 -4.99 -8.08
CA ALA A 84 2.64 -3.93 -7.52
C ALA A 84 1.19 -4.42 -7.35
N VAL A 85 0.60 -4.97 -8.41
CA VAL A 85 -0.77 -5.55 -8.41
C VAL A 85 -0.90 -6.66 -7.38
N ARG A 86 0.08 -7.58 -7.30
CA ARG A 86 0.08 -8.69 -6.34
C ARG A 86 0.01 -8.20 -4.90
N TYR A 87 0.87 -7.25 -4.53
CA TYR A 87 0.95 -6.75 -3.17
C TYR A 87 -0.22 -5.84 -2.80
N TYR A 88 -0.72 -5.02 -3.73
CA TYR A 88 -1.96 -4.28 -3.50
C TYR A 88 -3.17 -5.19 -3.32
N GLY A 89 -3.31 -6.22 -4.16
CA GLY A 89 -4.35 -7.24 -4.01
C GLY A 89 -4.28 -7.94 -2.65
N ARG A 90 -3.07 -8.34 -2.23
CA ARG A 90 -2.88 -8.98 -0.94
C ARG A 90 -3.30 -8.09 0.24
N ALA A 91 -3.07 -6.78 0.16
CA ALA A 91 -3.48 -5.84 1.20
C ALA A 91 -5.00 -5.83 1.43
N ILE A 92 -5.79 -5.83 0.34
CA ILE A 92 -7.26 -5.83 0.42
C ILE A 92 -7.84 -7.22 0.72
N GLU A 93 -7.15 -8.31 0.34
CA GLU A 93 -7.52 -9.67 0.76
C GLU A 93 -7.40 -9.86 2.27
N LEU A 94 -6.28 -9.39 2.85
CA LEU A 94 -5.99 -9.51 4.27
C LEU A 94 -6.94 -8.67 5.13
N LYS A 95 -7.38 -7.53 4.61
CA LYS A 95 -8.30 -6.63 5.29
C LYS A 95 -9.35 -6.10 4.31
N PRO A 96 -10.49 -6.82 4.17
CA PRO A 96 -11.50 -6.49 3.18
C PRO A 96 -12.15 -5.11 3.34
N ASP A 97 -12.16 -4.50 4.53
CA ASP A 97 -12.71 -3.16 4.79
C ASP A 97 -11.63 -2.04 4.71
N PHE A 98 -10.43 -2.37 4.22
CA PHE A 98 -9.29 -1.47 4.21
C PHE A 98 -9.42 -0.36 3.16
N THR A 99 -10.13 0.71 3.53
CA THR A 99 -10.36 1.90 2.69
C THR A 99 -9.09 2.41 2.01
N GLN A 100 -7.96 2.49 2.74
CA GLN A 100 -6.71 2.99 2.16
C GLN A 100 -6.12 2.04 1.12
N GLY A 101 -6.27 0.73 1.30
CA GLY A 101 -5.83 -0.29 0.34
C GLY A 101 -6.53 -0.14 -1.00
N TYR A 102 -7.86 -0.08 -1.02
CA TYR A 102 -8.63 0.16 -2.24
C TYR A 102 -8.32 1.51 -2.88
N ALA A 103 -8.18 2.57 -2.07
CA ALA A 103 -7.87 3.90 -2.58
C ALA A 103 -6.52 3.95 -3.32
N VAL A 104 -5.47 3.34 -2.75
CA VAL A 104 -4.15 3.30 -3.37
C VAL A 104 -4.14 2.38 -4.59
N PHE A 105 -4.80 1.23 -4.53
CA PHE A 105 -4.83 0.30 -5.66
C PHE A 105 -5.63 0.88 -6.86
N SER A 106 -6.72 1.60 -6.58
CA SER A 106 -7.45 2.36 -7.58
C SER A 106 -6.59 3.48 -8.18
N ASP A 107 -5.87 4.24 -7.36
CA ASP A 107 -4.94 5.27 -7.84
C ASP A 107 -3.86 4.69 -8.77
N TYR A 108 -3.34 3.50 -8.47
CA TYR A 108 -2.41 2.78 -9.33
C TYR A 108 -3.02 2.53 -10.72
N TYR A 109 -4.20 1.90 -10.82
CA TYR A 109 -4.82 1.64 -12.12
C TYR A 109 -5.22 2.92 -12.87
N LYS A 110 -5.65 3.95 -12.15
CA LYS A 110 -5.91 5.27 -12.72
C LYS A 110 -4.65 5.88 -13.34
N HIS A 111 -3.49 5.80 -12.67
CA HIS A 111 -2.21 6.25 -13.23
C HIS A 111 -1.77 5.44 -14.45
N GLN A 112 -2.16 4.16 -14.53
CA GLN A 112 -1.96 3.32 -15.72
C GLN A 112 -2.98 3.58 -16.84
N GLY A 113 -3.89 4.55 -16.67
CA GLY A 113 -4.95 4.86 -17.63
C GLY A 113 -6.11 3.85 -17.66
N ASN A 114 -6.12 2.86 -16.76
CA ASN A 114 -7.18 1.87 -16.67
C ASN A 114 -8.27 2.34 -15.71
N MET A 115 -9.11 3.24 -16.20
CA MET A 115 -10.19 3.83 -15.38
C MET A 115 -11.26 2.81 -14.99
N VAL A 116 -11.53 1.82 -15.85
CA VAL A 116 -12.47 0.72 -15.56
C VAL A 116 -12.07 -0.04 -14.29
N LYS A 117 -10.81 -0.51 -14.21
CA LYS A 117 -10.33 -1.21 -13.01
C LYS A 117 -10.24 -0.28 -11.79
N ALA A 118 -9.88 0.99 -12.00
CA ALA A 118 -9.86 1.96 -10.92
C ALA A 118 -11.26 2.13 -10.29
N ARG A 119 -12.31 2.18 -11.11
CA ARG A 119 -13.71 2.22 -10.70
C ARG A 119 -14.13 0.94 -9.98
N GLU A 120 -13.89 -0.23 -10.58
CA GLU A 120 -14.24 -1.53 -10.00
C GLU A 120 -13.65 -1.69 -8.57
N LEU A 121 -12.41 -1.27 -8.36
CA LEU A 121 -11.78 -1.32 -7.03
C LEU A 121 -12.44 -0.37 -6.02
N LEU A 122 -12.88 0.81 -6.46
CA LEU A 122 -13.60 1.74 -5.57
C LEU A 122 -14.97 1.18 -5.21
N GLU A 123 -15.70 0.61 -6.17
CA GLU A 123 -16.99 -0.04 -5.94
C GLU A 123 -16.86 -1.22 -4.98
N GLN A 124 -15.85 -2.08 -5.18
CA GLN A 124 -15.54 -3.17 -4.25
C GLN A 124 -15.26 -2.64 -2.84
N GLY A 125 -14.41 -1.61 -2.72
CA GLY A 125 -14.10 -1.00 -1.43
C GLY A 125 -15.33 -0.38 -0.74
N ILE A 126 -16.21 0.28 -1.49
CA ILE A 126 -17.48 0.82 -0.98
C ILE A 126 -18.41 -0.30 -0.53
N ALA A 127 -18.49 -1.40 -1.28
CA ALA A 127 -19.30 -2.56 -0.88
C ALA A 127 -18.82 -3.18 0.43
N LYS A 128 -17.50 -3.14 0.72
CA LYS A 128 -16.92 -3.62 1.97
C LYS A 128 -16.96 -2.61 3.12
N ASN A 129 -16.92 -1.31 2.80
CA ASN A 129 -17.04 -0.22 3.76
C ASN A 129 -17.97 0.88 3.23
N PRO A 130 -19.30 0.70 3.38
CA PRO A 130 -20.29 1.61 2.81
C PRO A 130 -20.25 3.03 3.37
N ASP A 131 -19.66 3.26 4.54
CA ASP A 131 -19.57 4.58 5.16
C ASP A 131 -18.30 5.34 4.78
N SER A 132 -17.46 4.76 3.92
CA SER A 132 -16.21 5.38 3.50
C SER A 132 -16.42 6.59 2.59
N ILE A 133 -16.47 7.78 3.20
CA ILE A 133 -16.52 9.08 2.50
C ILE A 133 -15.32 9.21 1.54
N ILE A 134 -14.17 8.65 1.90
CA ILE A 134 -12.95 8.69 1.08
C ILE A 134 -13.18 7.98 -0.25
N LEU A 135 -13.76 6.77 -0.23
CA LEU A 135 -14.00 6.00 -1.44
C LEU A 135 -15.12 6.61 -2.28
N LYS A 136 -16.22 7.07 -1.65
CA LYS A 136 -17.31 7.77 -2.34
C LYS A 136 -16.83 9.01 -3.10
N ARG A 137 -16.04 9.87 -2.45
CA ARG A 137 -15.45 11.05 -3.12
C ARG A 137 -14.45 10.70 -4.21
N ARG A 138 -13.83 9.51 -4.16
CA ARG A 138 -12.89 9.07 -5.20
C ARG A 138 -13.64 8.59 -6.43
N ILE A 139 -14.71 7.82 -6.27
CA ILE A 139 -15.50 7.33 -7.40
C ILE A 139 -16.23 8.48 -8.10
N GLU A 140 -16.85 9.39 -7.35
CA GLU A 140 -17.49 10.59 -7.93
C GLU A 140 -16.51 11.40 -8.78
N ARG A 141 -15.30 11.64 -8.27
CA ARG A 141 -14.25 12.36 -9.03
C ARG A 141 -13.79 11.60 -10.28
N LEU A 142 -13.75 10.28 -10.22
CA LEU A 142 -13.38 9.46 -11.37
C LEU A 142 -14.45 9.57 -12.47
N GLU A 143 -15.72 9.52 -12.09
CA GLU A 143 -16.87 9.66 -13.01
C GLU A 143 -16.93 11.04 -13.67
N THR A 144 -16.67 12.11 -12.92
CA THR A 144 -16.64 13.47 -13.50
C THR A 144 -15.52 13.69 -14.51
N GLN A 145 -14.44 12.88 -14.46
CA GLN A 145 -13.33 12.94 -15.40
C GLN A 145 -13.55 12.07 -16.66
N GLU A 146 -14.54 11.17 -16.62
CA GLU A 146 -14.93 10.31 -17.75
C GLU A 146 -16.05 10.92 -18.62
N SER A 147 -16.66 12.03 -18.19
CA SER A 147 -17.68 12.75 -18.98
C SER A 147 -17.05 13.33 -20.27
N PRO A 148 -17.62 13.04 -21.47
CA PRO A 148 -17.14 13.53 -22.75
C PRO A 148 -17.05 15.04 -22.88
#